data_AF-A0A4Q8AKK9-F1
#
_entry.id   AF-A0A4Q8AKK9-F1
#
_cell.length_a   1.000
_cell.length_b   1.000
_cell.length_c   1.000
_cell.angle_alpha   90.00
_cell.angle_beta   90.00
_cell.angle_gamma   90.00
#
_symmetry.space_group_name_H-M   'P 1'
#
loop_
_entity.id
_entity.type
_entity.pdbx_description
1 polymer ?
#
loop_
_entity_poly.entity_id
_entity_poly.type
_entity_poly.pdbx_seq_one_letter_code
_entity_poly.pdbx_strand_id
1 'polypeptide(L)'
;MTALSDAIAAQKVARAAGRETDTVEVLVGDRLTTLKFTEMDGLEWRRIVELFPPRRGVQLDARYNYNTLEGSLEGAKHSGVELIEGEEAPPLKVDLEANPPVDEWADMFSVLSSADLNLIAATLWILNEYAPSERKAKAKKALTAPAKPKRASRAKSVSR
;
A
#
# COMPACT_ATOMS: atom_id res chain seq x y z
N MET A 1 2.39 27.68 16.35
CA MET A 1 2.18 26.35 15.73
C MET A 1 3.20 25.40 16.34
N THR A 2 2.81 24.15 16.60
CA THR A 2 3.69 23.14 17.20
C THR A 2 4.34 22.32 16.10
N ALA A 3 5.49 21.68 16.37
CA ALA A 3 6.16 20.81 15.38
C ALA A 3 5.23 19.71 14.81
N LEU A 4 4.20 19.29 15.56
CA LEU A 4 3.21 18.32 15.11
C LEU A 4 2.22 18.91 14.10
N SER A 5 1.76 20.15 14.28
CA SER A 5 0.83 20.77 13.31
C SER A 5 1.50 20.93 11.94
N ASP A 6 2.79 21.27 11.94
CA ASP A 6 3.56 21.46 10.71
C ASP A 6 3.82 20.12 10.02
N ALA A 7 4.10 19.06 10.79
CA ALA A 7 4.23 17.70 10.26
C ALA A 7 2.93 17.18 9.65
N ILE A 8 1.78 17.46 10.28
CA ILE A 8 0.46 17.09 9.74
C ILE A 8 0.20 17.83 8.43
N ALA A 9 0.47 19.14 8.37
CA ALA A 9 0.30 19.93 7.15
C ALA A 9 1.19 19.41 6.01
N ALA A 10 2.47 19.14 6.30
CA ALA A 10 3.40 18.55 5.33
C ALA A 10 2.92 17.17 4.84
N GLN A 11 2.41 16.32 5.73
CA GLN A 11 1.87 15.01 5.36
C GLN A 11 0.62 15.13 4.48
N LYS A 12 -0.26 16.11 4.73
CA LYS A 12 -1.42 16.39 3.88
C LYS A 12 -1.00 16.81 2.47
N VAL A 13 0.01 17.68 2.37
CA VAL A 13 0.57 18.10 1.07
C VAL A 13 1.21 16.92 0.35
N ALA A 14 2.00 16.11 1.04
CA ALA A 14 2.63 14.92 0.45
C ALA A 14 1.59 13.93 -0.09
N ARG A 15 0.52 13.66 0.66
CA ARG A 15 -0.59 12.82 0.20
C ARG A 15 -1.36 13.42 -0.98
N ALA A 16 -1.49 14.74 -1.04
CA ALA A 16 -2.10 15.42 -2.18
C ALA A 16 -1.21 15.35 -3.45
N ALA A 17 0.11 15.21 -3.30
CA ALA A 17 1.03 15.04 -4.42
C ALA A 17 1.02 13.63 -5.03
N GLY A 18 0.42 12.65 -4.35
CA GLY A 18 0.31 11.27 -4.81
C GLY A 18 0.55 10.28 -3.68
N ARG A 19 -0.19 9.18 -3.70
CA ARG A 19 0.03 8.03 -2.82
C ARG A 19 0.94 7.02 -3.52
N GLU A 20 1.63 6.19 -2.75
CA GLU A 20 2.51 5.17 -3.31
C GLU A 20 1.70 4.20 -4.18
N THR A 21 2.24 3.77 -5.31
CA THR A 21 1.58 2.83 -6.21
C THR A 21 2.50 1.68 -6.53
N ASP A 22 1.94 0.50 -6.74
CA ASP A 22 2.68 -0.67 -7.21
C ASP A 22 1.85 -1.46 -8.22
N THR A 23 2.52 -2.25 -9.04
CA THR A 23 1.90 -3.00 -10.13
C THR A 23 2.17 -4.50 -9.99
N VAL A 24 1.20 -5.30 -10.40
CA VAL A 24 1.33 -6.76 -10.48
C VAL A 24 0.81 -7.24 -11.83
N GLU A 25 1.50 -8.23 -12.41
CA GLU A 25 1.03 -8.92 -13.61
C GLU A 25 0.34 -10.22 -13.19
N VAL A 26 -0.86 -10.44 -13.72
CA VAL A 26 -1.67 -11.64 -13.46
C VAL A 26 -2.18 -12.23 -14.76
N LEU A 27 -2.41 -13.55 -14.77
CA LEU A 27 -2.93 -14.24 -15.95
C LEU A 27 -4.46 -14.40 -15.85
N VAL A 28 -5.20 -13.71 -16.72
CA VAL A 28 -6.67 -13.81 -16.83
C VAL A 28 -7.01 -14.59 -18.10
N GLY A 29 -7.32 -15.88 -17.94
CA GLY A 29 -7.43 -16.81 -19.07
C GLY A 29 -6.07 -17.00 -19.75
N ASP A 30 -5.95 -16.62 -21.01
CA ASP A 30 -4.68 -16.64 -21.77
C ASP A 30 -4.06 -15.24 -21.91
N ARG A 31 -4.60 -14.22 -21.23
CA ARG A 31 -4.16 -12.83 -21.32
C ARG A 31 -3.38 -12.43 -20.07
N LEU A 32 -2.15 -11.94 -20.27
CA LEU A 32 -1.40 -11.27 -19.22
C LEU A 32 -1.98 -9.86 -19.02
N THR A 33 -2.41 -9.56 -17.79
CA THR A 33 -3.03 -8.29 -17.39
C THR A 33 -2.19 -7.65 -16.31
N THR A 34 -1.86 -6.37 -16.46
CA THR A 34 -1.18 -5.58 -15.42
C THR A 34 -2.22 -4.85 -14.59
N LEU A 35 -2.22 -5.08 -13.28
CA LEU A 35 -3.02 -4.34 -12.30
C LEU A 35 -2.13 -3.33 -11.60
N LYS A 36 -2.63 -2.11 -11.42
CA LYS A 36 -1.99 -1.07 -10.61
C LYS A 36 -2.81 -0.83 -9.36
N PHE A 37 -2.14 -0.82 -8.22
CA PHE A 37 -2.74 -0.51 -6.92
C PHE A 37 -2.14 0.76 -6.35
N THR A 38 -2.96 1.50 -5.61
CA THR A 38 -2.55 2.72 -4.90
C THR A 38 -2.71 2.54 -3.40
N GLU A 39 -1.73 2.98 -2.59
CA GLU A 39 -1.84 3.03 -1.13
C GLU A 39 -3.15 3.71 -0.73
N MET A 40 -3.90 3.08 0.17
CA MET A 40 -5.21 3.55 0.61
C MET A 40 -5.08 4.60 1.71
N ASP A 41 -6.18 5.29 2.04
CA ASP A 41 -6.15 6.08 3.28
C ASP A 41 -6.11 5.11 4.47
N GLY A 42 -5.38 5.50 5.52
CA GLY A 42 -5.21 4.63 6.69
C GLY A 42 -6.53 4.29 7.39
N LEU A 43 -7.52 5.20 7.39
CA LEU A 43 -8.84 4.92 7.96
C LEU A 43 -9.69 4.06 7.03
N GLU A 44 -9.53 4.22 5.72
CA GLU A 44 -10.20 3.40 4.72
C GLU A 44 -9.72 1.95 4.80
N TRP A 45 -8.40 1.74 4.75
CA TRP A 45 -7.78 0.43 4.92
C TRP A 45 -8.18 -0.22 6.25
N ARG A 46 -8.17 0.55 7.35
CA ARG A 46 -8.57 0.06 8.67
C ARG A 46 -10.02 -0.46 8.67
N ARG A 47 -10.95 0.26 8.06
CA ARG A 47 -12.37 -0.16 7.99
C ARG A 47 -12.53 -1.45 7.21
N ILE A 48 -11.77 -1.62 6.12
CA ILE A 48 -11.81 -2.84 5.30
C ILE A 48 -11.34 -4.03 6.11
N VAL A 49 -10.14 -3.96 6.71
CA VAL A 49 -9.57 -5.12 7.43
C VAL A 49 -10.37 -5.51 8.67
N GLU A 50 -11.12 -4.58 9.27
CA GLU A 50 -12.03 -4.87 10.39
C GLU A 50 -13.19 -5.81 10.00
N LEU A 51 -13.55 -5.89 8.72
CA LEU A 51 -14.58 -6.80 8.23
C LEU A 51 -14.13 -8.26 8.18
N PHE A 52 -12.81 -8.51 8.25
CA PHE A 52 -12.22 -9.83 8.03
C PHE A 52 -11.43 -10.29 9.25
N PRO A 53 -12.07 -10.91 10.26
CA PRO A 53 -11.37 -11.36 11.47
C PRO A 53 -10.29 -12.42 11.16
N PRO A 54 -9.26 -12.55 12.01
CA PRO A 54 -8.15 -13.46 11.77
C PRO A 54 -8.59 -14.93 11.75
N ARG A 55 -8.07 -15.71 10.79
CA ARG A 55 -8.35 -17.16 10.74
C ARG A 55 -7.62 -17.89 11.86
N ARG A 56 -8.30 -18.88 12.45
CA ARG A 56 -7.74 -19.68 13.54
C ARG A 56 -6.49 -20.45 13.06
N GLY A 57 -5.39 -20.30 13.79
CA GLY A 57 -4.14 -21.03 13.52
C GLY A 57 -3.24 -20.40 12.45
N VAL A 58 -3.68 -19.33 11.80
CA VAL A 58 -2.84 -18.60 10.83
C VAL A 58 -2.03 -17.55 11.58
N GLN A 59 -0.71 -17.77 11.68
CA GLN A 59 0.18 -16.90 12.46
C GLN A 59 0.24 -15.47 11.91
N LEU A 60 0.20 -15.32 10.59
CA LEU A 60 0.25 -14.01 9.95
C LEU A 60 -1.01 -13.20 10.30
N ASP A 61 -2.19 -13.80 10.17
CA ASP A 61 -3.46 -13.19 10.56
C ASP A 61 -3.46 -12.79 12.04
N ALA A 62 -2.97 -13.66 12.93
CA ALA A 62 -2.88 -13.37 14.36
C ALA A 62 -1.95 -12.19 14.66
N ARG A 63 -0.86 -12.04 13.91
CA ARG A 63 0.09 -10.93 14.07
C ARG A 63 -0.52 -9.59 13.70
N TYR A 64 -1.34 -9.55 12.65
CA TYR A 64 -1.94 -8.31 12.15
C TYR A 64 -3.37 -8.08 12.64
N ASN A 65 -3.97 -9.08 13.31
CA ASN A 65 -5.33 -9.05 13.88
C ASN A 65 -6.45 -8.92 12.83
N TYR A 66 -6.24 -9.51 11.65
CA TYR A 66 -7.25 -9.66 10.60
C TYR A 66 -6.81 -10.76 9.61
N ASN A 67 -7.71 -11.21 8.74
CA ASN A 67 -7.37 -12.14 7.65
C ASN A 67 -6.61 -11.40 6.55
N THR A 68 -5.29 -11.60 6.48
CA THR A 68 -4.43 -10.79 5.60
C THR A 68 -4.69 -11.02 4.12
N LEU A 69 -5.22 -12.18 3.74
CA LEU A 69 -5.56 -12.49 2.35
C LEU A 69 -6.86 -11.78 1.96
N GLU A 70 -7.96 -12.10 2.63
CA GLU A 70 -9.29 -11.57 2.29
C GLU A 70 -9.35 -10.04 2.44
N GLY A 71 -8.78 -9.49 3.50
CA GLY A 71 -8.74 -8.03 3.69
C GLY A 71 -7.94 -7.31 2.59
N SER A 72 -6.90 -7.95 2.05
CA SER A 72 -6.12 -7.38 0.95
C SER A 72 -6.83 -7.51 -0.40
N LEU A 73 -7.51 -8.64 -0.66
CA LEU A 73 -8.33 -8.80 -1.86
C LEU A 73 -9.52 -7.84 -1.86
N GLU A 74 -10.12 -7.57 -0.70
CA GLU A 74 -11.14 -6.52 -0.61
C GLU A 74 -10.55 -5.14 -0.87
N GLY A 75 -9.39 -4.81 -0.28
CA GLY A 75 -8.70 -3.54 -0.55
C GLY A 75 -8.31 -3.33 -2.03
N ALA A 76 -8.03 -4.41 -2.76
CA ALA A 76 -7.78 -4.36 -4.20
C ALA A 76 -8.99 -3.80 -4.97
N LYS A 77 -10.22 -4.09 -4.54
CA LYS A 77 -11.45 -3.56 -5.18
C LYS A 77 -11.59 -2.05 -5.06
N HIS A 78 -10.99 -1.45 -4.03
CA HIS A 78 -11.07 -0.02 -3.74
C HIS A 78 -9.93 0.80 -4.34
N SER A 79 -8.81 0.16 -4.67
CA SER A 79 -7.58 0.87 -5.04
C SER A 79 -6.93 0.37 -6.32
N GLY A 80 -7.46 -0.71 -6.90
CA GLY A 80 -6.97 -1.34 -8.10
C GLY A 80 -7.59 -0.76 -9.37
N VAL A 81 -6.76 -0.66 -10.40
CA VAL A 81 -7.18 -0.41 -11.78
C VAL A 81 -6.38 -1.32 -12.72
N GLU A 82 -6.96 -1.69 -13.85
CA GLU A 82 -6.20 -2.34 -14.93
C GLU A 82 -5.36 -1.30 -15.68
N LEU A 83 -4.17 -1.70 -16.13
CA LEU A 83 -3.38 -0.92 -17.10
C LEU A 83 -3.53 -1.53 -18.49
N ILE A 84 -4.01 -0.72 -19.44
CA ILE A 84 -4.09 -1.09 -20.86
C ILE A 84 -3.11 -0.20 -21.60
N GLU A 85 -2.11 -0.81 -22.25
CA GLU A 85 -1.05 -0.10 -22.97
C GLU A 85 -0.28 0.94 -22.12
N GLY A 86 -0.23 0.72 -20.80
CA GLY A 86 0.44 1.60 -19.84
C GLY A 86 -0.45 2.74 -19.31
N GLU A 87 -1.69 2.85 -19.76
CA GLU A 87 -2.68 3.82 -19.29
C GLU A 87 -3.68 3.17 -18.33
N GLU A 88 -4.17 3.93 -17.35
CA GLU A 88 -5.20 3.45 -16.43
C GLU A 88 -6.54 3.27 -17.15
N ALA A 89 -7.03 2.05 -17.16
CA ALA A 89 -8.39 1.75 -17.60
C ALA A 89 -9.41 2.31 -16.58
N PRO A 90 -10.68 2.47 -16.98
CA PRO A 90 -11.75 2.72 -16.02
C PRO A 90 -11.74 1.67 -14.89
N PRO A 91 -12.09 2.04 -13.66
CA PRO A 91 -12.23 1.07 -12.57
C PRO A 91 -13.21 -0.04 -12.94
N LEU A 92 -12.89 -1.28 -12.55
CA LEU A 92 -13.78 -2.42 -12.71
C LEU A 92 -15.12 -2.15 -12.01
N LYS A 93 -16.21 -2.50 -12.68
CA LYS A 93 -17.57 -2.20 -12.25
C LYS A 93 -18.00 -3.09 -11.08
N VAL A 94 -18.52 -2.44 -10.03
CA VAL A 94 -19.22 -3.09 -8.92
C VAL A 94 -20.57 -2.40 -8.73
N ASP A 95 -21.65 -3.12 -9.04
CA ASP A 95 -23.03 -2.69 -8.89
C ASP A 95 -23.88 -3.88 -8.43
N LEU A 96 -23.97 -4.03 -7.11
CA LEU A 96 -24.68 -5.15 -6.49
C LEU A 96 -26.21 -4.97 -6.48
N GLU A 97 -26.70 -3.78 -6.84
CA GLU A 97 -28.14 -3.47 -6.92
C GLU A 97 -28.70 -3.62 -8.35
N ALA A 98 -27.83 -3.74 -9.37
CA ALA A 98 -28.21 -4.02 -10.74
C ALA A 98 -28.95 -5.37 -10.89
N ASN A 99 -29.68 -5.52 -11.99
CA ASN A 99 -30.33 -6.77 -12.38
C ASN A 99 -29.91 -7.17 -13.80
N PRO A 100 -28.95 -8.12 -13.96
CA PRO A 100 -28.26 -8.86 -12.90
C PRO A 100 -27.21 -8.01 -12.14
N PRO A 101 -26.86 -8.38 -10.89
CA PRO A 101 -25.75 -7.77 -10.15
C PRO A 101 -24.42 -7.91 -10.91
N VAL A 102 -23.55 -6.92 -10.79
CA VAL A 102 -22.23 -6.91 -11.43
C VAL A 102 -21.14 -6.75 -10.37
N ASP A 103 -20.15 -7.63 -10.37
CA ASP A 103 -18.92 -7.51 -9.59
C ASP A 103 -17.75 -8.06 -10.42
N GLU A 104 -17.19 -7.18 -11.27
CA GLU A 104 -16.11 -7.55 -12.19
C GLU A 104 -14.82 -7.95 -11.44
N TRP A 105 -14.64 -7.48 -10.21
CA TRP A 105 -13.54 -7.92 -9.35
C TRP A 105 -13.73 -9.36 -8.89
N ALA A 106 -14.93 -9.71 -8.43
CA ALA A 106 -15.24 -11.09 -8.04
C ALA A 106 -15.13 -12.04 -9.24
N ASP A 107 -15.63 -11.62 -10.40
CA ASP A 107 -15.52 -12.40 -11.65
C ASP A 107 -14.05 -12.63 -12.00
N MET A 108 -13.21 -11.59 -11.96
CA MET A 108 -11.76 -11.72 -12.20
C MET A 108 -11.11 -12.64 -11.17
N PHE A 109 -11.34 -12.44 -9.87
CA PHE A 109 -10.74 -13.27 -8.82
C PHE A 109 -11.13 -14.74 -8.93
N SER A 110 -12.32 -15.05 -9.46
CA SER A 110 -12.79 -16.42 -9.63
C SER A 110 -12.00 -17.22 -10.67
N VAL A 111 -11.34 -16.55 -11.62
CA VAL A 111 -10.56 -17.19 -12.68
C VAL A 111 -9.04 -17.14 -12.46
N LEU A 112 -8.58 -16.35 -11.48
CA LEU A 112 -7.16 -16.23 -11.16
C LEU A 112 -6.61 -17.47 -10.46
N SER A 113 -5.33 -17.76 -10.68
CA SER A 113 -4.65 -18.79 -9.92
C SER A 113 -4.45 -18.36 -8.46
N SER A 114 -4.28 -19.32 -7.55
CA SER A 114 -3.92 -19.00 -6.17
C SER A 114 -2.61 -18.22 -6.06
N ALA A 115 -1.67 -18.41 -7.00
CA ALA A 115 -0.42 -17.65 -7.02
C ALA A 115 -0.68 -16.17 -7.33
N ASP A 116 -1.52 -15.88 -8.32
CA ASP A 116 -1.90 -14.51 -8.70
C ASP A 116 -2.65 -13.80 -7.57
N LEU A 117 -3.60 -14.49 -6.94
CA LEU A 117 -4.33 -13.96 -5.78
C LEU A 117 -3.38 -13.61 -4.62
N ASN A 118 -2.37 -14.47 -4.36
CA ASN A 118 -1.36 -14.20 -3.35
C ASN A 118 -0.47 -13.01 -3.71
N LEU A 119 -0.12 -12.84 -4.99
CA LEU A 119 0.65 -11.69 -5.46
C LEU A 119 -0.13 -10.39 -5.26
N ILE A 120 -1.39 -10.34 -5.70
CA ILE A 120 -2.28 -9.19 -5.47
C ILE A 120 -2.35 -8.86 -3.98
N ALA A 121 -2.65 -9.86 -3.14
CA ALA A 121 -2.78 -9.64 -1.71
C ALA A 121 -1.47 -9.16 -1.06
N ALA A 122 -0.33 -9.72 -1.48
CA ALA A 122 0.99 -9.28 -1.00
C ALA A 122 1.27 -7.82 -1.38
N THR A 123 0.98 -7.41 -2.62
CA THR A 123 1.15 -6.02 -3.07
C THR A 123 0.32 -5.04 -2.23
N LEU A 124 -0.96 -5.35 -2.00
CA LEU A 124 -1.83 -4.52 -1.17
C LEU A 124 -1.35 -4.43 0.29
N TRP A 125 -0.94 -5.56 0.86
CA TRP A 125 -0.38 -5.59 2.21
C TRP A 125 0.94 -4.79 2.29
N ILE A 126 1.79 -4.85 1.26
CA ILE A 126 3.03 -4.07 1.23
C ILE A 126 2.73 -2.58 1.26
N LEU A 127 1.83 -2.12 0.38
CA LEU A 127 1.46 -0.70 0.27
C LEU A 127 0.85 -0.16 1.57
N ASN A 128 -0.02 -0.92 2.22
CA ASN A 128 -0.85 -0.41 3.31
C ASN A 128 -0.35 -0.74 4.72
N GLU A 129 0.46 -1.78 4.90
CA GLU A 129 0.96 -2.22 6.22
C GLU A 129 2.48 -2.13 6.32
N TYR A 130 3.19 -2.78 5.39
CA TYR A 130 4.64 -2.94 5.47
C TYR A 130 5.39 -1.63 5.20
N ALA A 131 5.14 -0.97 4.06
CA ALA A 131 5.82 0.25 3.67
C ALA A 131 5.59 1.40 4.67
N PRO A 132 4.36 1.66 5.19
CA PRO A 132 4.15 2.61 6.28
C PRO A 132 4.92 2.26 7.56
N SER A 133 4.95 0.98 7.94
CA SER A 133 5.71 0.50 9.11
C SER A 133 7.21 0.73 8.95
N GLU A 134 7.77 0.46 7.76
CA GLU A 134 9.17 0.71 7.43
C GLU A 134 9.51 2.21 7.44
N ARG A 135 8.63 3.07 6.90
CA ARG A 135 8.80 4.54 6.96
C ARG A 135 8.87 5.03 8.41
N LYS A 136 7.98 4.54 9.29
CA LYS A 136 8.00 4.83 10.73
C LYS A 136 9.29 4.35 11.40
N ALA A 137 9.74 3.14 11.09
CA ALA A 137 10.97 2.58 11.63
C ALA A 137 12.21 3.40 11.22
N LYS A 138 12.29 3.82 9.95
CA LYS A 138 13.35 4.70 9.43
C LYS A 138 13.33 6.06 10.12
N ALA A 139 12.16 6.68 10.28
CA ALA A 139 12.02 7.95 10.99
C ALA A 139 12.48 7.85 12.46
N LYS A 140 12.13 6.76 13.16
CA LYS A 140 12.59 6.51 14.53
C LYS A 140 14.11 6.42 14.62
N LYS A 141 14.75 5.70 13.68
CA LYS A 141 16.22 5.59 13.63
C LYS A 141 16.88 6.95 13.42
N ALA A 142 16.31 7.80 12.55
CA ALA A 142 16.83 9.14 12.28
C ALA A 142 16.80 10.06 13.52
N LEU A 143 15.77 9.94 14.38
CA LEU A 143 15.70 10.71 15.64
C LEU A 143 16.79 10.31 16.65
N THR A 144 17.26 9.07 16.61
CA THR A 144 18.25 8.54 17.55
C THR A 144 19.70 8.65 17.08
N ALA A 145 19.94 9.06 15.83
CA ALA A 145 21.29 9.15 15.28
C ALA A 145 22.02 10.37 15.87
N PRO A 146 23.21 10.21 16.49
CA PRO A 146 23.97 11.33 17.02
C PRO A 146 24.39 12.26 15.87
N ALA A 147 24.18 13.57 16.04
CA ALA A 147 24.61 14.57 15.07
C ALA A 147 26.13 14.42 14.83
N LYS A 148 26.51 14.08 13.59
CA LYS A 148 27.92 13.91 13.21
C LYS A 148 28.65 15.23 13.52
N PRO A 149 29.66 15.26 14.41
CA PRO A 149 30.33 16.50 14.75
C PRO A 149 30.95 17.10 13.50
N LYS A 150 30.64 18.37 13.23
CA LYS A 150 31.19 19.15 12.13
C LYS A 150 32.71 19.16 12.30
N ARG A 151 33.44 18.44 11.44
CA ARG A 151 34.91 18.46 11.44
C ARG A 151 35.38 19.91 11.32
N ALA A 152 35.94 20.46 12.39
CA ALA A 152 36.57 21.77 12.37
C ALA A 152 37.68 21.74 11.32
N SER A 153 37.61 22.62 10.32
CA SER A 153 38.69 22.80 9.36
C SER A 153 39.92 23.31 10.11
N ARG A 154 40.99 22.51 10.10
CA ARG A 154 42.29 22.89 10.64
C ARG A 154 42.85 24.01 9.74
N ALA A 155 42.75 25.25 10.20
CA ALA A 155 43.44 26.38 9.60
C ALA A 155 44.94 26.07 9.56
N LYS A 156 45.53 26.01 8.35
CA LYS A 156 46.97 25.97 8.18
C LYS A 156 47.53 27.36 8.47
N SER A 157 48.17 27.52 9.62
CA SER A 157 49.17 28.56 9.83
C SER A 157 50.41 28.18 9.00
N VAL A 158 50.75 29.02 8.01
CA VAL A 158 52.08 29.02 7.40
C VAL A 158 52.64 30.42 7.59
N SER A 159 53.50 30.53 8.59
CA SER A 159 54.42 31.64 8.78
C SER A 159 55.71 31.32 8.03
N ARG A 160 56.13 32.21 7.13
CA ARG A 160 57.53 32.63 6.89
C ARG A 160 57.56 33.75 5.87
#